data_AF-A0A7Y7IGB3-F1
#
_entry.id   AF-A0A7Y7IGB3-F1
#
_cell.length_a   1.000
_cell.length_b   1.000
_cell.length_c   1.000
_cell.angle_alpha   90.00
_cell.angle_beta   90.00
_cell.angle_gamma   90.00
#
_symmetry.space_group_name_H-M   'P 1'
#
loop_
_entity.id
_entity.type
_entity.pdbx_description
1 polymer ?
#
loop_
_entity_poly.entity_id
_entity_poly.type
_entity_poly.pdbx_seq_one_letter_code
_entity_poly.pdbx_strand_id
1 'polypeptide(L)' 'MSIELRPATTDDAEAAMRLHLRCRGAAFLWVLEDNPRAQAFYARNSFGADGARDVLGADWHNLPEIRRVRPAVAG' A
#
# COMPACT_ATOMS: atom_id res chain seq x y z
N MET A 1 -15.05 19.50 19.26
CA MET A 1 -15.38 19.06 17.89
C MET A 1 -16.59 18.16 18.01
N SER A 2 -17.79 18.71 17.81
CA SER A 2 -19.03 17.91 17.81
C SER A 2 -19.24 17.35 16.41
N ILE A 3 -19.54 16.06 16.31
CA ILE A 3 -19.94 15.40 15.06
C ILE A 3 -21.44 15.17 15.17
N GLU A 4 -22.22 15.84 14.32
CA GLU A 4 -23.64 15.53 14.15
C GLU A 4 -23.81 14.47 13.06
N LEU A 5 -24.50 13.38 13.40
CA LEU A 5 -24.76 12.27 12.48
C LEU A 5 -26.17 12.39 11.91
N ARG A 6 -26.29 12.29 10.58
CA ARG A 6 -27.57 12.19 9.86
C ARG A 6 -27.82 10.77 9.37
N PRO A 7 -29.09 10.38 9.08
CA PRO A 7 -29.39 9.10 8.44
C PRO A 7 -28.61 8.93 7.12
N ALA A 8 -28.14 7.71 6.89
CA ALA A 8 -27.45 7.35 5.64
C ALA A 8 -28.46 7.20 4.49
N THR A 9 -28.06 7.68 3.33
CA THR A 9 -28.76 7.58 2.05
C THR A 9 -28.09 6.54 1.15
N THR A 10 -28.74 6.20 0.03
CA THR A 10 -28.13 5.33 -0.98
C THR A 10 -26.82 5.90 -1.53
N ASP A 11 -26.74 7.22 -1.70
CA ASP A 11 -25.52 7.89 -2.17
C ASP A 11 -24.36 7.71 -1.20
N ASP A 12 -24.62 7.70 0.12
CA ASP A 12 -23.61 7.42 1.14
C ASP A 12 -23.08 5.98 1.03
N ALA A 13 -23.98 5.02 0.77
CA ALA A 13 -23.60 3.62 0.58
C ALA A 13 -22.77 3.43 -0.70
N GLU A 14 -23.13 4.10 -1.79
CA GLU A 14 -22.37 4.05 -3.04
C GLU A 14 -21.00 4.72 -2.89
N ALA A 15 -20.93 5.86 -2.22
CA ALA A 15 -19.66 6.53 -1.92
C ALA A 15 -18.74 5.64 -1.07
N ALA A 16 -19.28 4.98 -0.04
CA ALA A 16 -18.54 4.01 0.76
C ALA A 16 -18.05 2.81 -0.07
N MET A 17 -18.88 2.29 -0.99
CA MET A 17 -18.50 1.20 -1.89
C MET A 17 -17.37 1.61 -2.85
N ARG A 18 -17.48 2.78 -3.49
CA ARG A 18 -16.45 3.31 -4.39
C ARG A 18 -15.13 3.53 -3.66
N LEU A 19 -15.19 4.06 -2.44
CA LEU A 19 -14.02 4.20 -1.58
C LEU A 19 -13.40 2.84 -1.25
N HIS A 20 -14.22 1.86 -0.85
CA HIS A 20 -13.77 0.50 -0.54
C HIS A 20 -13.06 -0.16 -1.73
N LEU A 21 -13.65 -0.06 -2.93
CA LEU A 21 -13.07 -0.62 -4.15
C LEU A 21 -11.75 0.06 -4.55
N ARG A 22 -11.65 1.38 -4.36
CA ARG A 22 -10.38 2.11 -4.57
C ARG A 22 -9.32 1.65 -3.56
N CYS A 23 -9.61 1.70 -2.27
CA CYS A 23 -8.65 1.35 -1.22
C CYS A 23 -8.17 -0.11 -1.28
N ARG A 24 -9.01 -1.05 -1.71
CA ARG A 24 -8.65 -2.48 -1.82
C ARG A 24 -7.51 -2.74 -2.82
N GLY A 25 -7.29 -1.87 -3.80
CA GLY A 25 -6.21 -2.03 -4.78
C GLY A 25 -4.83 -1.62 -4.26
N ALA A 26 -4.80 -0.68 -3.30
CA ALA A 26 -3.56 -0.15 -2.76
C ALA A 26 -2.88 -1.16 -1.83
N ALA A 27 -1.58 -1.35 -2.00
CA ALA A 27 -0.78 -2.24 -1.16
C ALA A 27 0.67 -1.76 -1.08
N PHE A 28 1.36 -2.08 0.01
CA PHE A 28 2.80 -1.90 0.13
C PHE A 28 3.45 -3.09 0.85
N LEU A 29 4.75 -3.26 0.63
CA LEU A 29 5.59 -4.26 1.29
C LEU A 29 7.05 -3.82 1.26
N TRP A 30 7.89 -4.41 2.11
CA TRP A 30 9.32 -4.19 2.11
C TRP A 30 10.05 -5.37 1.45
N VAL A 31 11.09 -5.05 0.68
CA VAL A 31 11.95 -6.04 0.00
C VAL A 31 13.40 -5.70 0.29
N LEU A 32 14.20 -6.71 0.61
CA LEU A 32 15.65 -6.53 0.73
C LEU A 32 16.24 -5.86 -0.52
N GLU A 33 17.11 -4.87 -0.29
CA GLU A 33 17.72 -4.08 -1.35
C GLU A 33 18.62 -4.94 -2.27
N ASP A 34 19.21 -6.00 -1.74
CA ASP A 34 20.07 -6.94 -2.49
C ASP A 34 19.34 -8.23 -2.93
N ASN A 35 18.00 -8.20 -3.03
CA ASN A 35 17.22 -9.33 -3.55
C ASN A 35 16.61 -9.00 -4.93
N PRO A 36 17.42 -9.06 -6.01
CA PRO A 36 16.98 -8.67 -7.35
C PRO A 36 15.82 -9.55 -7.85
N ARG A 37 15.74 -10.81 -7.41
CA ARG A 37 14.65 -11.73 -7.77
C ARG A 37 13.30 -11.27 -7.21
N ALA A 38 13.26 -10.93 -5.93
CA ALA A 38 12.04 -10.42 -5.30
C ALA A 38 11.64 -9.06 -5.87
N GLN A 39 12.60 -8.17 -6.08
CA GLN A 39 12.34 -6.88 -6.70
C GLN A 39 11.73 -7.02 -8.10
N ALA A 40 12.26 -7.91 -8.94
CA ALA A 40 11.71 -8.19 -10.26
C ALA A 40 10.30 -8.82 -10.19
N PHE A 41 10.05 -9.72 -9.23
CA PHE A 41 8.73 -10.30 -9.02
C PHE A 41 7.68 -9.23 -8.69
N TYR A 42 7.98 -8.33 -7.75
CA TYR A 42 7.03 -7.29 -7.37
C TYR A 42 6.89 -6.21 -8.45
N ALA A 43 7.95 -5.90 -9.19
CA ALA A 43 7.85 -5.02 -10.36
C ALA A 43 6.86 -5.57 -11.41
N ARG A 44 6.91 -6.87 -11.71
CA ARG A 44 5.92 -7.52 -12.61
C ARG A 44 4.49 -7.47 -12.07
N ASN A 45 4.31 -7.40 -10.75
CA ASN A 45 3.01 -7.30 -10.10
C ASN A 45 2.55 -5.84 -9.86
N SER A 46 3.07 -4.90 -10.66
CA SER A 46 2.73 -3.47 -10.62
C SER A 46 3.12 -2.74 -9.33
N PHE A 47 4.14 -3.24 -8.62
CA PHE A 47 4.73 -2.49 -7.51
C PHE A 47 5.94 -1.67 -7.98
N GLY A 48 5.95 -0.38 -7.68
CA GLY A 48 7.09 0.54 -7.86
C GLY A 48 7.78 0.84 -6.53
N ALA A 49 9.01 1.36 -6.58
CA ALA A 49 9.63 1.94 -5.38
C ALA A 49 9.09 3.36 -5.15
N ASP A 50 8.73 3.69 -3.91
CA ASP A 50 8.31 5.04 -3.51
C ASP A 50 9.44 5.89 -2.92
N GLY A 51 10.65 5.33 -2.89
CA GLY A 51 11.85 5.96 -2.33
C GLY A 51 12.05 5.70 -0.83
N ALA A 52 11.09 5.10 -0.13
CA ALA A 52 11.25 4.75 1.27
C ALA A 52 12.24 3.59 1.44
N ARG A 53 13.10 3.73 2.45
CA ARG A 53 14.13 2.77 2.85
C ARG A 53 14.06 2.54 4.35
N ASP A 54 14.41 1.33 4.75
CA ASP A 54 14.58 0.95 6.16
C ASP A 54 15.71 -0.09 6.26
N VAL A 55 16.06 -0.43 7.49
CA VAL A 55 17.06 -1.44 7.82
C VAL A 55 16.43 -2.39 8.83
N LEU A 56 16.38 -3.67 8.48
CA LEU A 56 15.94 -4.70 9.43
C LEU A 56 16.84 -4.66 10.67
N GLY A 57 16.30 -4.89 11.87
CA GLY A 57 17.07 -4.80 13.11
C GLY A 57 18.27 -5.76 13.20
N ALA A 58 19.05 -5.63 14.28
CA ALA A 58 20.26 -6.44 14.49
C ALA A 58 20.02 -7.96 14.44
N ASP A 59 18.86 -8.43 14.92
CA ASP A 59 18.44 -9.84 14.85
C ASP A 59 18.32 -10.37 13.42
N TRP A 60 18.24 -9.45 12.45
CA TRP A 60 18.13 -9.69 11.02
C TRP A 60 19.30 -9.07 10.26
N HIS A 61 20.47 -8.99 10.91
CA HIS A 61 21.76 -8.60 10.33
C HIS A 61 21.84 -7.18 9.74
N ASN A 62 20.99 -6.24 10.16
CA ASN A 62 21.02 -4.87 9.65
C ASN A 62 20.90 -4.81 8.12
N LEU A 63 20.07 -5.70 7.54
CA LEU A 63 19.90 -5.79 6.09
C LEU A 63 19.04 -4.63 5.57
N PRO A 64 19.49 -3.88 4.55
CA PRO A 64 18.72 -2.79 3.97
C PRO A 64 17.51 -3.32 3.20
N GLU A 65 16.39 -2.60 3.31
CA GLU A 65 15.16 -2.87 2.59
C GLU A 65 14.58 -1.61 1.93
N ILE A 66 13.94 -1.82 0.79
CA ILE A 66 13.24 -0.79 0.02
C ILE A 66 11.75 -1.08 0.06
N ARG A 67 10.93 -0.04 0.20
CA ARG A 67 9.48 -0.21 0.13
C ARG A 67 9.02 -0.26 -1.32
N ARG A 68 8.14 -1.21 -1.59
CA ARG A 68 7.47 -1.41 -2.87
C ARG A 68 6.00 -1.08 -2.66
N VAL A 69 5.46 -0.21 -3.49
CA VAL A 69 4.07 0.27 -3.42
C VAL A 69 3.33 -0.03 -4.72
N ARG A 70 2.07 -0.40 -4.59
CA ARG A 70 1.11 -0.44 -5.70
C ARG A 70 -0.03 0.50 -5.33
N PRO A 71 -0.28 1.57 -6.09
CA PRO A 71 -1.41 2.45 -5.83
C PRO A 71 -2.73 1.73 -6.10
N ALA A 72 -3.80 2.22 -5.48
CA ALA A 72 -5.15 1.91 -5.91
C ALA A 72 -5.31 2.26 -7.39
N VAL A 73 -5.92 1.37 -8.19
CA VAL A 73 -6.29 1.73 -9.57
C VAL A 73 -7.36 2.83 -9.48
N ALA A 74 -7.09 3.98 -10.11
CA ALA A 74 -8.13 4.97 -10.36
C ALA A 74 -9.07 4.41 -11.43
N GLY A 75 -10.15 3.77 -10.99
CA GLY A 75 -11.34 3.53 -11.81
C GLY A 75 -12.18 4.79 -11.90
#